data_AF-A0A829HIF6-F1
#
_entry.id   AF-A0A829HIF6-F1
#
_cell.length_a   1.000
_cell.length_b   1.000
_cell.length_c   1.000
_cell.angle_alpha   90.00
_cell.angle_beta   90.00
_cell.angle_gamma   90.00
#
_symmetry.space_group_name_H-M   'P 1'
#
loop_
_entity.id
_entity.type
_entity.pdbx_description
1 polymer ?
#
loop_
_entity_poly.entity_id
_entity_poly.type
_entity_poly.pdbx_seq_one_letter_code
_entity_poly.pdbx_strand_id
1 'polypeptide(L)' 'MKIKSLLLGLILLTTLNSANAAMYGWWTYINESVQGVTKTCYWKREILNSNGTGSGQYQYYNFVIVAMSSCMSHTEKLPK' A
#
# COMPACT_ATOMS: atom_id res chain seq x y z
N MET A 1 -18.28 41.53 22.53
CA MET A 1 -17.00 40.97 22.04
C MET A 1 -17.03 39.46 22.28
N LYS A 2 -17.25 38.64 21.25
CA LYS A 2 -17.26 37.16 21.36
C LYS A 2 -16.12 36.62 20.50
N ILE A 3 -15.02 36.26 21.15
CA ILE A 3 -13.90 35.57 20.51
C ILE A 3 -14.40 34.15 20.20
N LYS A 4 -14.64 33.86 18.93
CA LYS A 4 -14.93 32.49 18.47
C LYS A 4 -13.64 31.71 18.58
N SER A 5 -13.60 30.82 19.57
CA SER A 5 -12.47 29.95 19.84
C SER A 5 -12.14 29.12 18.60
N LEU A 6 -10.88 29.20 18.18
CA LEU A 6 -10.26 28.46 17.10
C LEU A 6 -10.03 27.03 17.58
N LEU A 7 -10.52 26.03 16.85
CA LEU A 7 -10.05 24.65 16.94
C LEU A 7 -9.90 24.12 15.52
N LEU A 8 -8.81 24.50 14.85
CA LEU A 8 -8.31 23.70 13.73
C LEU A 8 -7.65 22.46 14.34
N GLY A 9 -8.38 21.35 14.31
CA GLY A 9 -7.85 20.02 14.63
C GLY A 9 -6.71 19.69 13.66
N LEU A 10 -5.49 19.65 14.20
CA LEU A 10 -4.31 19.21 13.47
C LEU A 10 -4.49 17.73 13.14
N ILE A 11 -4.60 17.42 11.84
CA ILE A 11 -4.71 16.05 11.33
C ILE A 11 -3.40 15.34 11.65
N LEU A 12 -3.44 14.39 12.59
CA LEU A 12 -2.37 13.43 12.82
C LEU A 12 -2.24 12.57 11.54
N LEU A 13 -1.16 12.74 10.77
CA LEU A 13 -0.75 11.73 9.80
C LEU A 13 -0.15 10.55 10.57
N THR A 14 -0.99 9.59 10.93
CA THR A 14 -0.52 8.29 11.42
C THR A 14 -0.03 7.48 10.23
N THR A 15 1.28 7.28 10.13
CA THR A 15 1.85 6.25 9.27
C THR A 15 1.50 4.89 9.88
N LEU A 16 0.41 4.28 9.39
CA LEU A 16 0.04 2.91 9.74
C LEU A 16 1.03 1.95 9.06
N ASN A 17 2.14 1.64 9.74
CA ASN A 17 2.98 0.49 9.40
C ASN A 17 2.15 -0.78 9.66
N SER A 18 1.47 -1.27 8.63
CA SER A 18 0.79 -2.56 8.65
C SER A 18 1.86 -3.67 8.59
N ALA A 19 2.28 -4.15 9.76
CA ALA A 19 3.34 -5.16 9.94
C ALA A 19 2.91 -6.61 9.60
N ASN A 20 1.93 -6.80 8.73
CA ASN A 20 1.54 -8.13 8.24
C ASN A 20 1.60 -8.10 6.72
N ALA A 21 2.63 -8.76 6.17
CA ALA A 21 2.81 -8.92 4.74
C ALA A 21 1.69 -9.80 4.18
N ALA A 22 0.53 -9.19 3.90
CA ALA A 22 -0.59 -9.90 3.31
C ALA A 22 -0.21 -10.36 1.89
N MET A 23 -0.44 -11.64 1.60
CA MET A 23 -0.10 -12.26 0.33
C MET A 23 -1.34 -12.47 -0.53
N TYR A 24 -1.21 -12.26 -1.84
CA TYR A 24 -2.22 -12.59 -2.84
C TYR A 24 -1.54 -13.26 -4.04
N GLY A 25 -1.81 -14.54 -4.24
CA GLY A 25 -1.05 -15.36 -5.19
C GLY A 25 0.45 -15.32 -4.86
N TRP A 26 1.26 -14.88 -5.81
CA TRP A 26 2.72 -14.75 -5.68
C TRP A 26 3.15 -13.36 -5.18
N TRP A 27 2.21 -12.45 -4.98
CA TRP A 27 2.48 -11.07 -4.57
C TRP A 27 2.38 -10.91 -3.06
N THR A 28 3.30 -10.16 -2.51
CA THR A 28 3.39 -9.76 -1.11
C THR A 28 3.23 -8.25 -1.02
N TYR A 29 2.28 -7.80 -0.19
CA TYR A 29 2.12 -6.39 0.13
C TYR A 29 3.35 -5.87 0.90
N ILE A 30 3.87 -4.70 0.50
CA ILE A 30 5.05 -4.09 1.12
C ILE A 30 4.65 -2.92 1.99
N ASN A 31 4.03 -1.92 1.36
CA ASN A 31 3.70 -0.65 1.99
C ASN A 31 2.71 0.14 1.13
N GLU A 32 2.22 1.24 1.67
CA GLU A 32 1.46 2.26 0.96
C GLU A 32 2.03 3.66 1.24
N SER A 33 1.84 4.56 0.29
CA SER A 33 2.06 6.00 0.47
C SER A 33 0.76 6.74 0.23
N VAL A 34 0.40 7.67 1.12
CA VAL A 34 -0.85 8.42 1.06
C VAL A 34 -0.56 9.89 0.79
N GLN A 35 -1.20 10.45 -0.24
CA GLN A 35 -1.13 11.86 -0.59
C GLN A 35 -2.55 12.39 -0.85
N GLY A 36 -3.12 13.05 0.14
CA GLY A 36 -4.51 13.52 0.11
C GLY A 36 -5.49 12.35 0.00
N VAL A 37 -6.32 12.34 -1.05
CA VAL A 37 -7.29 11.27 -1.33
C VAL A 37 -6.71 10.14 -2.20
N THR A 38 -5.40 10.16 -2.46
CA THR A 38 -4.73 9.19 -3.32
C THR A 38 -3.79 8.32 -2.50
N LYS A 39 -3.73 7.04 -2.84
CA LYS A 39 -2.85 6.06 -2.21
C LYS A 39 -2.10 5.27 -3.27
N THR A 40 -0.78 5.20 -3.15
CA THR A 40 0.08 4.33 -3.96
C THR A 40 0.35 3.06 -3.20
N CYS A 41 -0.02 1.92 -3.78
CA CYS A 41 0.15 0.59 -3.22
C CYS A 41 1.41 -0.06 -3.77
N TYR A 42 2.29 -0.57 -2.90
CA TYR A 42 3.55 -1.20 -3.30
C TYR A 42 3.53 -2.70 -2.98
N TRP A 43 3.85 -3.50 -3.99
CA TRP A 43 3.84 -4.95 -3.95
C TRP A 43 5.15 -5.51 -4.51
N LYS A 44 5.55 -6.69 -4.02
CA LYS A 44 6.65 -7.47 -4.60
C LYS A 44 6.25 -8.91 -4.82
N ARG A 45 6.87 -9.58 -5.77
CA ARG A 45 6.86 -11.05 -5.88
C ARG A 45 8.27 -11.57 -6.08
N GLU A 46 8.56 -12.76 -5.58
CA GLU A 46 9.84 -13.41 -5.87
C GLU A 46 9.86 -13.87 -7.34
N ILE A 47 10.97 -13.61 -8.02
CA ILE A 47 11.20 -14.11 -9.38
C ILE A 47 11.61 -15.58 -9.26
N LEU A 48 10.95 -16.44 -10.02
CA LEU A 48 11.29 -17.85 -10.08
C LEU A 48 12.29 -18.12 -11.19
N ASN A 49 13.19 -19.06 -10.96
CA ASN A 49 14.02 -19.62 -12.02
C ASN A 49 13.21 -20.57 -12.92
N SER A 50 13.83 -21.12 -13.96
CA SER A 50 13.21 -22.07 -14.89
C SER A 50 12.64 -23.33 -14.23
N ASN A 51 13.08 -23.64 -13.01
CA ASN A 51 12.67 -24.81 -12.24
C ASN A 51 11.57 -24.49 -11.22
N GLY A 52 11.01 -23.26 -11.24
CA GLY A 52 9.96 -22.83 -10.32
C GLY A 52 10.45 -22.55 -8.89
N THR A 53 11.77 -22.51 -8.66
CA THR A 53 12.35 -22.19 -7.35
C THR A 53 12.63 -20.70 -7.24
N GLY A 54 12.48 -20.14 -6.04
CA GLY A 54 12.84 -18.76 -5.74
C GLY A 54 14.28 -18.45 -6.10
N SER A 55 14.49 -17.38 -6.89
CA SER A 55 15.82 -16.93 -7.31
C SER A 55 16.51 -16.04 -6.27
N GLY A 56 15.81 -15.65 -5.19
CA GLY A 56 16.25 -14.61 -4.27
C GLY A 56 16.13 -13.19 -4.83
N GLN A 57 15.73 -13.02 -6.09
CA GLN A 57 15.44 -11.73 -6.71
C GLN A 57 13.94 -11.42 -6.65
N TYR A 58 13.59 -10.14 -6.59
CA TYR A 58 12.19 -9.70 -6.48
C TYR A 58 11.80 -8.78 -7.63
N GLN A 59 10.58 -8.97 -8.14
CA GLN A 59 9.91 -8.02 -9.01
C GLN A 59 9.02 -7.12 -8.15
N TYR A 60 9.06 -5.81 -8.41
CA TYR A 60 8.24 -4.81 -7.73
C TYR A 60 7.16 -4.30 -8.67
N TYR A 61 5.97 -4.04 -8.13
CA TYR A 61 4.87 -3.43 -8.84
C TYR A 61 4.13 -2.46 -7.94
N ASN A 62 3.70 -1.33 -8.52
CA ASN A 62 2.89 -0.35 -7.81
C ASN A 62 1.74 0.14 -8.67
N PHE A 63 0.66 0.51 -8.00
CA PHE A 63 -0.51 1.11 -8.63
C PHE A 63 -1.15 2.12 -7.69
N VAL A 64 -2.01 2.97 -8.24
CA VAL A 64 -2.68 4.05 -7.50
C VAL A 64 -4.16 3.72 -7.30
N ILE A 65 -4.68 4.04 -6.11
CA ILE A 65 -6.09 3.95 -5.72
C ILE A 65 -6.54 5.22 -4.98
N VAL A 66 -7.85 5.33 -4.76
CA VAL A 66 -8.42 6.37 -3.90
C VAL A 66 -8.33 5.91 -2.44
N ALA A 67 -7.82 6.78 -1.57
CA ALA A 67 -7.39 6.50 -0.18
C ALA A 67 -8.48 5.95 0.74
N MET A 68 -9.76 6.09 0.37
CA MET A 68 -10.88 5.48 1.10
C MET A 68 -10.89 3.94 1.01
N SER A 69 -10.14 3.36 0.09
CA SER A 69 -10.06 1.90 -0.10
C SER A 69 -8.70 1.34 0.34
N SER A 70 -8.71 0.09 0.80
CA SER A 70 -7.48 -0.64 1.15
C SER A 70 -6.76 -1.10 -0.11
N CYS A 71 -5.43 -1.05 -0.13
CA CYS A 71 -4.62 -1.64 -1.20
C CYS A 71 -4.93 -3.13 -1.43
N MET A 72 -5.32 -3.83 -0.37
CA MET A 72 -5.69 -5.24 -0.41
C MET A 72 -7.00 -5.53 -1.15
N SER A 73 -7.85 -4.51 -1.34
CA SER A 73 -9.12 -4.65 -2.05
C SER A 73 -9.00 -4.45 -3.57
N HIS A 74 -7.79 -4.13 -4.06
CA HIS A 74 -7.50 -3.85 -5.47
C HIS A 74 -6.46 -4.81 -6.05
N THR A 75 -6.43 -6.06 -5.59
CA THR A 75 -5.45 -7.06 -6.05
C THR A 75 -5.67 -7.47 -7.51
N GLU A 76 -6.82 -7.17 -8.10
CA GLU A 76 -7.08 -7.33 -9.54
C GLU A 76 -6.21 -6.45 -10.43
N LYS A 77 -5.60 -5.38 -9.87
CA LYS A 77 -4.63 -4.54 -10.56
C LYS A 77 -3.23 -5.16 -10.62
N LEU A 78 -2.98 -6.24 -9.87
CA LEU A 78 -1.69 -6.92 -9.90
C LEU A 78 -1.54 -7.70 -11.21
N PRO A 79 -0.33 -7.71 -11.80
CA PRO A 79 -0.03 -8.60 -12.91
C PRO A 79 -0.26 -10.06 -12.51
N LYS A 80 -0.93 -10.81 -13.40
CA LYS A 80 -1.12 -12.24 -13.22
C LYS A 80 0.18 -13.02 -13.38
#